data_AF-A0A6P0P2T8-F1
#
_entry.id   AF-A0A6P0P2T8-F1
#
_cell.length_a   1.000
_cell.length_b   1.000
_cell.length_c   1.000
_cell.angle_alpha   90.00
_cell.angle_beta   90.00
_cell.angle_gamma   90.00
#
_symmetry.space_group_name_H-M   'P 1'
#
loop_
_entity.id
_entity.type
_entity.pdbx_description
1 polymer ?
#
loop_
_entity_poly.entity_id
_entity_poly.type
_entity_poly.pdbx_seq_one_letter_code
_entity_poly.pdbx_strand_id
1 'polypeptide(L)'
;DLWPGAVVVMDNLPAHKLASIEHRIESVGAKVINLSPYSPDFHPIELWWSQLKSFLRSFSPTTAKMVDRIISVAINLMNPQHLKNWFAKCCYCTS
;
A
#
# COMPACT_ATOMS: atom_id res chain seq x y z
N ASP A 1 -11.50 8.66 -1.08
CA ASP A 1 -12.37 8.22 0.02
C ASP A 1 -12.58 6.72 -0.01
N LEU A 2 -12.88 6.11 1.15
CA LEU A 2 -13.29 4.71 1.24
C LEU A 2 -14.74 4.56 0.79
N TRP A 3 -15.13 3.35 0.38
CA TRP A 3 -16.48 3.03 -0.09
C TRP A 3 -17.04 1.79 0.62
N PRO A 4 -18.38 1.62 0.69
CA PRO A 4 -18.99 0.40 1.22
C PRO A 4 -18.47 -0.85 0.49
N GLY A 5 -18.02 -1.85 1.26
CA GLY A 5 -17.42 -3.08 0.73
C GLY A 5 -15.92 -2.99 0.42
N ALA A 6 -15.28 -1.82 0.55
CA ALA A 6 -13.82 -1.72 0.51
C ALA A 6 -13.19 -2.54 1.65
N VAL A 7 -11.97 -3.02 1.41
CA VAL A 7 -11.18 -3.75 2.41
C VAL A 7 -9.85 -3.03 2.61
N VAL A 8 -9.54 -2.69 3.86
CA VAL A 8 -8.25 -2.13 4.27
C VAL A 8 -7.44 -3.24 4.90
N VAL A 9 -6.32 -3.59 4.28
CA VAL A 9 -5.34 -4.54 4.84
C VAL A 9 -4.31 -3.74 5.63
N MET A 10 -4.10 -4.09 6.90
CA MET A 10 -3.15 -3.43 7.79
C MET A 10 -2.13 -4.42 8.33
N ASP A 11 -0.87 -4.01 8.41
CA ASP A 11 0.16 -4.78 9.12
C ASP A 11 0.01 -4.63 10.65
N ASN A 12 0.84 -5.35 11.40
CA ASN A 12 0.77 -5.41 12.85
C ASN A 12 1.46 -4.23 13.58
N LEU A 13 1.67 -3.09 12.90
CA LEU A 13 2.26 -1.90 13.51
C LEU A 13 1.41 -1.42 14.70
N PRO A 14 1.99 -1.08 15.88
CA PRO A 14 1.19 -0.64 17.04
C PRO A 14 0.28 0.55 16.77
N ALA A 15 0.67 1.45 15.85
CA ALA A 15 -0.14 2.57 15.43
C ALA A 15 -1.47 2.16 14.76
N HIS A 16 -1.54 0.98 14.14
CA HIS A 16 -2.76 0.45 13.52
C HIS A 16 -3.75 -0.14 14.53
N LYS A 17 -3.33 -0.40 15.77
CA LYS A 17 -4.15 -1.04 16.82
C LYS A 17 -5.03 -0.08 17.60
N LEU A 18 -5.06 1.19 17.19
CA LEU A 18 -5.94 2.17 17.81
C LEU A 18 -7.39 1.85 17.44
N ALA A 19 -8.23 1.59 18.43
CA ALA A 19 -9.64 1.24 18.22
C ALA A 19 -10.39 2.27 17.36
N SER A 20 -9.97 3.55 17.41
CA SER A 20 -10.54 4.61 16.59
C SER A 20 -10.34 4.41 15.08
N ILE A 21 -9.29 3.69 14.65
CA ILE A 21 -9.01 3.44 13.24
C ILE A 21 -10.04 2.48 12.66
N GLU A 22 -10.25 1.32 13.31
CA GLU A 22 -11.23 0.32 12.86
C GLU A 22 -12.64 0.92 12.83
N HIS A 23 -13.06 1.60 13.90
CA HIS A 23 -14.37 2.28 13.93
C HIS A 23 -14.55 3.30 12.81
N ARG A 24 -13.51 4.07 12.48
CA ARG A 24 -13.58 5.08 11.41
C ARG A 24 -13.69 4.43 10.03
N ILE A 25 -12.99 3.33 9.80
CA ILE A 25 -13.05 2.58 8.53
C ILE A 25 -14.42 1.92 8.38
N GLU A 26 -14.89 1.23 9.41
CA GLU A 26 -16.17 0.51 9.41
C GLU A 26 -17.39 1.44 9.31
N SER A 27 -17.29 2.68 9.81
CA SER A 27 -18.35 3.69 9.69
C SER A 27 -18.74 4.02 8.25
N VAL A 28 -17.86 3.75 7.27
CA VAL A 28 -18.11 3.94 5.83
C VAL A 28 -18.60 2.65 5.16
N GLY A 29 -18.81 1.58 5.93
CA GLY A 29 -19.17 0.24 5.43
C GLY A 29 -17.99 -0.54 4.83
N ALA A 30 -16.75 -0.11 5.07
CA ALA A 30 -15.54 -0.84 4.70
C ALA A 30 -15.19 -1.87 5.80
N LYS A 31 -14.25 -2.77 5.49
CA LYS A 31 -13.76 -3.80 6.43
C LYS A 31 -12.27 -3.66 6.66
N VAL A 32 -11.81 -4.06 7.83
CA VAL A 32 -10.39 -4.12 8.17
C VAL A 32 -9.93 -5.58 8.22
N ILE A 33 -8.77 -5.86 7.65
CA ILE A 33 -8.06 -7.15 7.77
C ILE A 33 -6.67 -6.86 8.34
N ASN A 34 -6.42 -7.35 9.55
CA ASN A 34 -5.11 -7.28 10.18
C ASN A 34 -4.28 -8.50 9.77
N LEU A 35 -3.07 -8.28 9.26
CA LEU A 35 -2.14 -9.36 8.92
C LEU A 35 -1.50 -9.95 10.19
N SER A 36 -1.22 -11.25 10.15
CA SER A 36 -0.40 -11.89 11.19
C SER A 36 1.00 -11.25 11.24
N PRO A 37 1.64 -11.27 12.43
CA PRO A 37 3.03 -10.80 12.56
C PRO A 37 3.95 -11.48 11.52
N TYR A 38 4.96 -10.74 11.04
CA TYR A 38 5.98 -11.24 10.12
C TYR A 38 5.43 -11.89 8.86
N SER A 39 4.30 -11.39 8.33
CA SER A 39 3.66 -11.91 7.13
C SER A 39 3.71 -10.92 5.95
N PRO A 40 4.90 -10.41 5.56
CA PRO A 40 5.04 -9.39 4.52
C PRO A 40 4.63 -9.90 3.13
N ASP A 41 4.66 -11.21 2.90
CA ASP A 41 4.29 -11.83 1.62
C ASP A 41 2.81 -11.59 1.25
N PHE A 42 1.97 -11.31 2.25
CA PHE A 42 0.55 -10.96 2.05
C PHE A 42 0.32 -9.45 1.98
N HIS A 43 1.37 -8.62 1.92
CA HIS A 43 1.24 -7.16 1.94
C HIS A 43 1.65 -6.54 0.58
N PRO A 44 0.69 -6.23 -0.32
CA PRO A 44 1.00 -5.81 -1.69
C PRO A 44 1.82 -4.52 -1.80
N ILE A 45 1.76 -3.65 -0.78
CA ILE A 45 2.53 -2.40 -0.77
C ILE A 45 4.05 -2.64 -0.76
N GLU A 46 4.50 -3.81 -0.28
CA GLU A 46 5.94 -4.14 -0.26
C GLU A 46 6.50 -4.27 -1.67
N LEU A 47 5.71 -4.81 -2.60
CA LEU A 47 6.07 -4.90 -4.02
C LEU A 47 6.17 -3.50 -4.65
N TRP A 48 5.24 -2.61 -4.30
CA TRP A 48 5.30 -1.21 -4.72
C TRP A 48 6.55 -0.51 -4.18
N TRP A 49 6.83 -0.63 -2.88
CA TRP A 49 8.02 -0.03 -2.27
C TRP A 49 9.32 -0.53 -2.87
N SER A 50 9.40 -1.83 -3.17
CA SER A 50 10.56 -2.41 -3.86
C SER A 50 10.81 -1.73 -5.21
N GLN A 51 9.76 -1.61 -6.04
CA GLN A 51 9.87 -0.96 -7.34
C GLN A 51 10.18 0.53 -7.23
N LEU A 52 9.47 1.26 -6.36
CA LEU A 52 9.68 2.70 -6.15
C LEU A 52 11.10 3.00 -5.66
N LYS A 53 11.64 2.21 -4.72
CA LYS A 53 13.02 2.37 -4.26
C LYS A 53 14.02 2.09 -5.38
N SER A 54 13.79 1.08 -6.21
CA SER A 54 14.63 0.80 -7.39
C SER A 54 14.64 1.98 -8.36
N PHE A 55 13.45 2.52 -8.66
CA PHE A 55 13.27 3.70 -9.50
C PHE A 55 13.97 4.93 -8.90
N LEU A 56 13.79 5.21 -7.61
CA LEU A 56 14.47 6.34 -6.94
C LEU A 56 16.00 6.23 -7.02
N ARG A 57 16.54 5.03 -6.81
CA ARG A 57 18.00 4.80 -6.84
C ARG A 57 18.62 5.06 -8.21
N SER A 58 17.89 4.83 -9.31
CA SER A 58 18.43 5.07 -10.65
C SER A 58 18.71 6.55 -10.92
N PHE A 59 18.07 7.47 -10.20
CA PHE A 59 18.31 8.92 -10.29
C PHE A 59 19.28 9.47 -9.24
N SER A 60 19.67 8.65 -8.26
CA SER A 60 20.60 9.03 -7.17
C SER A 60 20.32 10.41 -6.54
N PRO A 61 19.10 10.67 -6.02
CA PRO A 61 18.74 11.99 -5.55
C PRO A 61 19.49 12.40 -4.29
N THR A 62 20.00 13.63 -4.27
CA THR A 62 20.78 14.21 -3.15
C THR A 62 19.99 15.19 -2.29
N THR A 63 18.73 15.47 -2.64
CA THR A 63 17.86 16.40 -1.88
C THR A 63 16.46 15.81 -1.71
N ALA A 64 15.80 16.14 -0.59
CA ALA A 64 14.41 15.75 -0.32
C ALA A 64 13.46 16.23 -1.44
N LYS A 65 13.63 17.47 -1.91
CA LYS A 65 12.84 18.03 -3.01
C LYS A 65 12.95 17.20 -4.31
N MET A 66 14.11 16.62 -4.58
CA MET A 66 14.30 15.75 -5.74
C MET A 66 13.63 14.39 -5.53
N VAL A 67 13.71 13.84 -4.31
CA VAL A 67 12.95 12.64 -3.93
C VAL A 67 11.45 12.86 -4.15
N ASP A 68 10.88 13.96 -3.64
CA ASP A 68 9.45 14.27 -3.78
C ASP A 68 9.02 14.35 -5.25
N ARG A 69 9.84 15.00 -6.09
CA ARG A 69 9.60 15.09 -7.55
C ARG A 69 9.62 13.71 -8.20
N ILE A 70 10.59 12.88 -7.89
CA ILE A 70 10.70 11.54 -8.48
C ILE A 70 9.55 10.64 -8.01
N ILE A 71 9.15 10.71 -6.74
CA ILE A 71 7.97 10.00 -6.23
C ILE A 71 6.72 10.45 -6.99
N SER A 72 6.55 11.75 -7.22
CA SER A 72 5.42 12.29 -7.99
C SER A 72 5.38 11.73 -9.42
N VAL A 73 6.54 11.66 -10.08
CA VAL A 73 6.66 11.03 -11.41
C VAL A 73 6.33 9.54 -11.34
N ALA A 74 6.86 8.81 -10.35
CA ALA A 74 6.60 7.38 -10.21
C ALA A 74 5.11 7.07 -10.02
N ILE A 75 4.40 7.88 -9.22
CA ILE A 75 2.95 7.77 -9.02
C ILE A 75 2.20 7.98 -10.35
N ASN A 76 2.59 8.98 -11.14
CA ASN A 76 1.96 9.26 -12.44
C ASN A 76 2.21 8.17 -13.49
N LEU A 77 3.28 7.38 -13.33
CA LEU A 77 3.61 6.25 -14.20
C LEU A 77 2.97 4.92 -13.78
N MET A 78 2.18 4.92 -12.69
CA MET A 78 1.56 3.68 -12.20
C MET A 78 0.55 3.10 -13.19
N ASN A 79 0.68 1.81 -13.45
CA ASN A 79 -0.28 1.04 -14.23
C ASN A 79 -1.23 0.28 -13.29
N PRO A 80 -2.55 0.52 -13.33
CA PRO A 80 -3.53 -0.22 -12.52
C PRO A 80 -3.47 -1.73 -12.68
N GLN A 81 -3.08 -2.23 -13.86
CA GLN A 81 -2.92 -3.68 -14.07
C GLN A 81 -1.75 -4.25 -13.27
N HIS A 82 -0.66 -3.50 -13.10
CA HIS A 82 0.45 -3.94 -12.25
C HIS A 82 0.02 -4.03 -10.77
N LEU A 83 -0.80 -3.08 -10.30
CA LEU A 83 -1.35 -3.13 -8.94
C LEU A 83 -2.18 -4.40 -8.75
N LYS A 84 -3.10 -4.70 -9.68
CA LYS A 84 -3.89 -5.95 -9.64
C LYS A 84 -2.99 -7.19 -9.59
N ASN A 85 -1.94 -7.23 -10.42
CA ASN A 85 -1.01 -8.37 -10.44
C ASN A 85 -0.27 -8.55 -9.11
N TRP A 86 0.05 -7.47 -8.39
CA TRP A 86 0.65 -7.55 -7.06
C TRP A 86 -0.31 -8.06 -6.00
N PHE A 87 -1.57 -7.61 -6.03
CA PHE A 87 -2.61 -8.17 -5.17
C PHE A 87 -2.79 -9.67 -5.43
N ALA A 88 -2.88 -10.09 -6.69
CA ALA A 88 -2.96 -11.51 -7.06
C ALA A 88 -1.74 -12.32 -6.57
N LYS A 89 -0.53 -11.74 -6.69
CA LYS A 89 0.70 -12.35 -6.16
C LYS A 89 0.68 -12.54 -4.65
N CYS A 90 0.02 -11.65 -3.91
CA CYS A 90 -0.16 -11.72 -2.46
C CYS A 90 -1.41 -12.53 -2.05
N CYS A 91 -1.90 -13.42 -2.90
CA CYS A 91 -3.05 -14.31 -2.66
C CYS A 91 -4.41 -13.62 -2.54
N TYR A 92 -4.57 -12.38 -3.03
CA TYR A 92 -5.88 -11.72 -3.10
C TYR A 92 -6.58 -12.01 -4.42
N CYS A 93 -7.90 -12.22 -4.36
CA CYS A 93 -8.73 -12.34 -5.55
C CYS A 93 -8.91 -10.95 -6.19
N THR A 94 -8.54 -10.82 -7.48
CA THR A 94 -8.63 -9.56 -8.23
C THR A 94 -9.49 -9.65 -9.49
N SER A 95 -10.15 -10.79 -9.67
CA SER A 95 -11.13 -11.05 -10.74
C SER A 95 -12.52 -10.57 -10.37
#